data_AF-A0A914E9B2-F1
#
_entry.id   AF-A0A914E9B2-F1
#
_cell.length_a   1.000
_cell.length_b   1.000
_cell.length_c   1.000
_cell.angle_alpha   90.00
_cell.angle_beta   90.00
_cell.angle_gamma   90.00
#
_symmetry.space_group_name_H-M   'P 1'
#
loop_
_entity.id
_entity.type
_entity.pdbx_description
1 polymer ?
#
loop_
_entity_poly.entity_id
_entity_poly.type
_entity_poly.pdbx_seq_one_letter_code
_entity_poly.pdbx_strand_id
1 'polypeptide(L)'
;MNVNSSNSITIKKSSASVKNPYGQDYDELVFQSNSIGVHPFYLGIEDDGNAHGVFIFNSNAQEVTLGPAPHLVYRTIGGQLEIFFFPGPTPEQVIQQYQQVIGTPFMPSYWALGFHSWGDFGNYTNYLHQQGMHVMLITDPAIEVDYPSFQRGLQQNASFIEWPRQDMVPQSIQNQYPLVNGTKIMLGVVWPDKHVAFPDFLDPTAQTNQWWVNEFATFRQTVAIDGIWIDMNEPSNFNTQFYNSNSTTKGKYPSQDLSCPISGPDSEYDTPPYLTWSGYYNGPHVS
;
A
#
# COMPACT_ATOMS: atom_id res chain seq x y z
N MET A 1 16.69 31.92 14.89
CA MET A 1 15.53 31.31 14.19
C MET A 1 14.56 30.82 15.26
N ASN A 2 13.33 31.32 15.27
CA ASN A 2 12.25 30.74 16.08
C ASN A 2 11.69 29.55 15.30
N VAL A 3 11.89 28.33 15.82
CA VAL A 3 11.29 27.12 15.26
C VAL A 3 10.45 26.50 16.36
N ASN A 4 9.12 26.47 16.14
CA ASN A 4 8.18 25.81 17.05
C ASN A 4 8.50 24.32 17.12
N SER A 5 8.72 23.85 18.34
CA SER A 5 9.04 22.47 18.70
C SER A 5 7.78 21.61 18.79
N SER A 6 7.48 20.78 17.78
CA SER A 6 6.71 19.51 17.89
C SER A 6 6.31 18.92 16.52
N ASN A 7 7.26 18.68 15.62
CA ASN A 7 7.01 17.97 14.36
C ASN A 7 7.69 16.59 14.36
N SER A 8 7.00 15.58 14.90
CA SER A 8 7.31 14.17 14.61
C SER A 8 6.44 13.70 13.43
N ILE A 9 7.04 13.05 12.45
CA ILE A 9 6.34 12.38 11.35
C ILE A 9 6.58 10.88 11.54
N THR A 10 5.55 10.16 11.98
CA THR A 10 5.56 8.70 11.85
C THR A 10 5.38 8.34 10.37
N ILE A 11 6.00 7.25 9.91
CA ILE A 11 5.84 6.62 8.58
C ILE A 11 5.57 5.13 8.79
N LYS A 12 4.30 4.73 8.96
CA LYS A 12 3.90 3.31 9.02
C LYS A 12 3.80 2.72 7.61
N LYS A 13 4.23 1.47 7.46
CA LYS A 13 3.76 0.58 6.38
C LYS A 13 2.45 -0.07 6.83
N SER A 14 1.37 0.71 6.80
CA SER A 14 -0.01 0.26 6.61
C SER A 14 -0.92 1.49 6.56
N SER A 15 -1.50 1.75 5.39
CA SER A 15 -2.54 2.76 5.22
C SER A 15 -3.88 2.14 5.62
N ALA A 16 -4.25 2.25 6.89
CA ALA A 16 -5.67 2.38 7.18
C ALA A 16 -6.04 3.84 6.90
N SER A 17 -6.70 4.10 5.77
CA SER A 17 -7.29 5.40 5.49
C SER A 17 -8.32 5.72 6.57
N VAL A 18 -7.95 6.49 7.60
CA VAL A 18 -8.92 7.07 8.54
C VAL A 18 -9.52 8.29 7.86
N LYS A 19 -10.64 8.09 7.14
CA LYS A 19 -11.50 9.22 6.74
C LYS A 19 -12.27 9.69 7.97
N ASN A 20 -12.10 10.97 8.32
CA ASN A 20 -12.97 11.66 9.27
C ASN A 20 -14.43 11.61 8.73
N PRO A 21 -15.44 11.23 9.53
CA PRO A 21 -16.84 11.17 9.12
C PRO A 21 -17.52 12.52 8.79
N TYR A 22 -16.81 13.66 8.88
CA TYR A 22 -17.39 14.98 8.63
C TYR A 22 -16.64 15.71 7.51
N GLY A 23 -17.07 15.51 6.27
CA GLY A 23 -16.51 16.14 5.07
C GLY A 23 -16.59 17.68 5.09
N GLN A 24 -15.61 18.32 5.73
CA GLN A 24 -15.36 19.75 5.63
C GLN A 24 -13.92 19.97 5.19
N ASP A 25 -13.78 20.69 4.08
CA ASP A 25 -12.51 21.18 3.55
C ASP A 25 -11.97 22.26 4.49
N TYR A 26 -10.85 21.99 5.14
CA TYR A 26 -10.00 23.01 5.76
C TYR A 26 -8.75 23.14 4.91
N ASP A 27 -8.61 24.29 4.25
CA ASP A 27 -7.35 24.75 3.64
C ASP A 27 -6.27 24.82 4.74
N GLU A 28 -5.08 24.29 4.43
CA GLU A 28 -3.89 24.16 5.29
C GLU A 28 -4.01 23.25 6.53
N LEU A 29 -4.06 21.93 6.30
CA LEU A 29 -3.86 20.92 7.33
C LEU A 29 -2.43 20.36 7.27
N VAL A 30 -1.65 20.61 8.33
CA VAL A 30 -0.40 19.87 8.60
C VAL A 30 -0.79 18.44 8.97
N PHE A 31 -0.86 17.56 7.98
CA PHE A 31 -1.15 16.14 8.20
C PHE A 31 0.09 15.43 8.77
N GLN A 32 0.15 15.25 10.09
CA GLN A 32 1.07 14.28 10.74
C GLN A 32 0.53 12.85 10.61
N SER A 33 0.06 12.46 9.43
CA SER A 33 -0.47 11.12 9.15
C SER A 33 0.31 10.46 8.02
N ASN A 34 0.54 9.15 8.16
CA ASN A 34 1.11 8.33 7.08
C ASN A 34 0.21 8.38 5.84
N SER A 35 0.82 8.25 4.66
CA SER A 35 0.10 8.16 3.38
C SER A 35 0.51 6.88 2.63
N ILE A 36 0.12 6.78 1.37
CA ILE A 36 0.18 5.59 0.51
C ILE A 36 1.60 5.09 0.18
N GLY A 37 2.62 5.93 0.35
CA GLY A 37 4.01 5.63 -0.02
C GLY A 37 4.98 5.86 1.13
N VAL A 38 6.08 5.09 1.13
CA VAL A 38 7.15 5.17 2.12
C VAL A 38 8.47 5.45 1.40
N HIS A 39 8.98 6.68 1.51
CA HIS A 39 10.22 7.12 0.89
C HIS A 39 11.19 7.68 1.94
N PRO A 40 12.00 6.84 2.60
CA PRO A 40 12.96 7.27 3.62
C PRO A 40 14.23 7.88 2.99
N PHE A 41 14.05 8.90 2.15
CA PHE A 41 15.10 9.68 1.51
C PHE A 41 14.89 11.16 1.82
N TYR A 42 15.97 11.88 2.13
CA TYR A 42 15.94 13.34 2.19
C TYR A 42 17.13 13.96 1.45
N LEU A 43 16.90 15.17 0.94
CA LEU A 43 17.91 16.04 0.34
C LEU A 43 18.17 17.19 1.31
N GLY A 44 19.42 17.36 1.74
CA GLY A 44 19.89 18.53 2.47
C GLY A 44 20.59 19.51 1.54
N ILE A 45 20.30 20.79 1.70
CA ILE A 45 21.06 21.89 1.07
C ILE A 45 21.78 22.62 2.19
N GLU A 46 23.10 22.76 2.04
CA GLU A 46 24.00 23.40 2.98
C GLU A 46 24.02 24.93 2.78
N ASP A 47 24.53 25.65 3.77
CA ASP A 47 24.63 27.12 3.74
C ASP A 47 25.49 27.66 2.58
N ASP A 48 26.43 26.85 2.09
CA ASP A 48 27.31 27.18 0.95
C ASP A 48 26.68 26.86 -0.42
N GLY A 49 25.45 26.33 -0.44
CA GLY A 49 24.73 25.93 -1.63
C GLY A 49 25.07 24.54 -2.16
N ASN A 50 26.01 23.81 -1.53
CA ASN A 50 26.20 22.40 -1.81
C ASN A 50 25.01 21.59 -1.28
N ALA A 51 24.79 20.41 -1.85
CA ALA A 51 23.72 19.52 -1.47
C ALA A 51 24.23 18.12 -1.17
N HIS A 52 23.56 17.43 -0.24
CA HIS A 52 23.77 16.03 0.04
C HIS A 52 22.43 15.29 0.14
N GLY A 53 22.43 13.99 -0.10
CA GLY A 53 21.27 13.12 0.09
C GLY A 53 21.56 12.01 1.09
N VAL A 54 20.53 11.60 1.81
CA VAL A 54 20.58 10.42 2.69
C VAL A 54 19.39 9.54 2.41
N PHE A 55 19.64 8.26 2.13
CA PHE A 55 18.61 7.24 1.97
C PHE A 55 18.80 6.16 3.04
N ILE A 56 17.75 5.87 3.79
CA ILE A 56 17.73 4.80 4.79
C ILE A 56 16.98 3.62 4.18
N PHE A 57 17.72 2.58 3.80
CA PHE A 57 17.13 1.42 3.12
C PHE A 57 16.47 0.47 4.10
N ASN A 58 15.23 0.80 4.49
CA ASN A 58 14.44 0.05 5.45
C ASN A 58 12.96 0.12 5.09
N SER A 59 12.27 -1.03 5.14
CA SER A 59 10.85 -1.17 4.79
C SER A 59 9.94 -1.45 5.99
N ASN A 60 10.50 -1.56 7.19
CA ASN A 60 9.73 -1.71 8.43
C ASN A 60 9.01 -0.39 8.76
N ALA A 61 8.02 -0.45 9.66
CA ALA A 61 7.40 0.77 10.14
C ALA A 61 8.45 1.65 10.83
N GLN A 62 8.50 2.92 10.45
CA GLN A 62 9.57 3.83 10.82
C GLN A 62 9.01 5.21 11.17
N GLU A 63 9.82 6.07 11.77
CA GLU A 63 9.47 7.45 12.07
C GLU A 63 10.68 8.35 12.02
N VAL A 64 10.41 9.60 11.68
CA VAL A 64 11.41 10.66 11.60
C VAL A 64 10.93 11.82 12.46
N THR A 65 11.75 12.23 13.42
CA THR A 65 11.47 13.40 14.26
C THR A 65 12.56 14.43 14.08
N LEU A 66 12.18 15.69 13.91
CA LEU A 66 13.11 16.81 13.84
C LEU A 66 13.27 17.44 15.22
N GLY A 67 14.51 17.69 15.63
CA GLY A 67 14.79 18.37 16.89
C GLY A 67 14.98 19.89 16.76
N PRO A 68 15.13 20.59 17.89
CA PRO A 68 15.27 22.06 17.92
C PRO A 68 16.63 22.58 17.38
N ALA A 69 17.67 21.75 17.40
CA ALA A 69 18.92 21.96 16.67
C ALA A 69 18.89 21.15 15.36
N PRO A 70 19.74 21.41 14.35
CA PRO A 70 19.74 20.64 13.10
C PRO A 70 20.17 19.19 13.36
N HIS A 71 19.21 18.36 13.76
CA HIS A 71 19.34 16.92 13.92
C HIS A 71 18.01 16.25 13.61
N LEU A 72 18.13 15.09 12.99
CA LEU A 72 17.06 14.19 12.63
C LEU A 72 17.19 12.93 13.48
N VAL A 73 16.10 12.50 14.11
CA VAL A 73 16.02 11.24 14.84
C VAL A 73 15.19 10.26 14.03
N TYR A 74 15.83 9.21 13.54
CA TYR A 74 15.19 8.10 12.86
C TYR A 74 14.96 6.94 13.82
N ARG A 75 13.74 6.40 13.87
CA ARG A 75 13.41 5.18 14.63
C ARG A 75 12.69 4.20 13.73
N THR A 76 12.99 2.91 13.86
CA THR A 76 12.31 1.83 13.13
C THR A 76 11.98 0.70 14.10
N ILE A 77 10.89 -0.01 13.83
CA ILE A 77 10.48 -1.18 14.64
C ILE A 77 11.28 -2.45 14.29
N GLY A 78 12.10 -2.42 13.25
CA GLY A 78 12.88 -3.58 12.83
C GLY A 78 13.78 -3.33 11.62
N GLY A 79 14.35 -4.41 11.09
CA GLY A 79 15.30 -4.36 10.00
C GLY A 79 16.70 -3.92 10.45
N GLN A 80 17.58 -3.66 9.48
CA GLN A 80 18.93 -3.16 9.71
C GLN A 80 19.00 -1.66 9.40
N LEU A 81 20.02 -0.98 9.96
CA LEU A 81 20.35 0.39 9.60
C LEU A 81 21.33 0.37 8.42
N GLU A 82 20.79 0.26 7.21
CA GLU A 82 21.53 0.43 5.97
C GLU A 82 21.30 1.85 5.45
N ILE A 83 22.37 2.66 5.38
CA ILE A 83 22.29 4.09 5.08
C ILE A 83 23.23 4.42 3.92
N PHE A 84 22.68 5.05 2.89
CA PHE A 84 23.41 5.55 1.74
C PHE A 84 23.56 7.06 1.82
N PHE A 85 24.76 7.57 1.55
CA PHE A 85 25.08 9.00 1.49
C PHE A 85 25.44 9.40 0.06
N PHE A 86 24.85 10.49 -0.39
CA PHE A 86 25.00 11.01 -1.75
C PHE A 86 25.60 12.43 -1.69
N PRO A 87 26.89 12.61 -2.02
CA PRO A 87 27.61 13.86 -1.72
C PRO A 87 27.37 15.04 -2.69
N GLY A 88 26.54 14.90 -3.74
CA GLY A 88 26.28 16.00 -4.67
C GLY A 88 27.48 16.33 -5.57
N PRO A 89 27.90 17.62 -5.73
CA PRO A 89 27.52 18.80 -4.94
C PRO A 89 26.20 19.50 -5.30
N THR A 90 25.61 19.31 -6.49
CA THR A 90 24.31 19.94 -6.80
C THR A 90 23.13 19.04 -6.43
N PRO A 91 21.93 19.59 -6.14
CA PRO A 91 20.71 18.80 -5.95
C PRO A 91 20.46 17.76 -7.05
N GLU A 92 20.70 18.14 -8.31
CA GLU A 92 20.53 17.25 -9.46
C GLU A 92 21.53 16.08 -9.41
N GLN A 93 22.78 16.34 -9.04
CA GLN A 93 23.78 15.29 -8.89
C GLN A 93 23.45 14.34 -7.74
N VAL A 94 22.92 14.86 -6.62
CA VAL A 94 22.43 14.01 -5.52
C VAL A 94 21.32 13.08 -6.03
N ILE A 95 20.33 13.61 -6.77
CA ILE A 95 19.24 12.80 -7.33
C ILE A 95 19.76 11.77 -8.35
N GLN A 96 20.74 12.13 -9.19
CA GLN A 96 21.38 11.18 -10.11
C GLN A 96 22.08 10.04 -9.36
N GLN A 97 22.83 10.35 -8.30
CA GLN A 97 23.50 9.35 -7.46
C GLN A 97 22.48 8.45 -6.75
N TYR A 98 21.38 9.02 -6.24
CA TYR A 98 20.28 8.27 -5.65
C TYR A 98 19.63 7.31 -6.66
N GLN A 99 19.35 7.77 -7.88
CA GLN A 99 18.79 6.96 -8.96
C GLN A 99 19.71 5.84 -9.44
N GLN A 100 21.04 5.97 -9.29
CA GLN A 100 21.97 4.87 -9.55
C GLN A 100 21.81 3.72 -8.55
N VAL A 101 21.28 3.99 -7.35
CA VAL A 101 21.03 2.97 -6.32
C VAL A 101 19.62 2.37 -6.46
N ILE A 102 18.59 3.21 -6.59
CA ILE A 102 17.19 2.74 -6.57
C ILE A 102 16.60 2.44 -7.96
N GLY A 103 17.33 2.76 -9.03
CA GLY A 103 16.86 2.69 -10.40
C GLY A 103 16.35 4.02 -10.95
N THR A 104 16.40 4.16 -12.27
CA THR A 104 15.92 5.37 -12.96
C THR A 104 14.41 5.33 -13.18
N PRO A 105 13.73 6.49 -13.25
CA PRO A 105 12.31 6.54 -13.62
C PRO A 105 12.03 5.78 -14.92
N PHE A 106 10.88 5.10 -14.97
CA PHE A 106 10.40 4.49 -16.20
C PHE A 106 10.13 5.56 -17.26
N MET A 107 10.43 5.26 -18.52
CA MET A 107 10.11 6.14 -19.65
C MET A 107 8.63 5.96 -20.03
N PRO A 108 7.73 6.91 -19.72
CA PRO A 108 6.32 6.75 -20.05
C PRO A 108 6.12 6.72 -21.57
N SER A 109 5.06 6.04 -22.03
CA SER A 109 4.60 6.18 -23.40
C SER A 109 4.20 7.63 -23.68
N TYR A 110 4.44 8.11 -24.91
CA TYR A 110 4.21 9.52 -25.25
C TYR A 110 2.79 10.01 -24.97
N TRP A 111 1.80 9.13 -25.19
CA TRP A 111 0.39 9.45 -24.93
C TRP A 111 0.04 9.63 -23.45
N ALA A 112 0.83 9.09 -22.52
CA ALA A 112 0.59 9.23 -21.08
C ALA A 112 0.78 10.67 -20.57
N LEU A 113 1.34 11.55 -21.42
CA LEU A 113 1.47 12.99 -21.15
C LEU A 113 0.24 13.79 -21.60
N GLY A 114 -0.76 13.14 -22.23
CA GLY A 114 -2.00 13.74 -22.68
C GLY A 114 -3.05 13.94 -21.58
N PHE A 115 -4.20 14.50 -21.93
CA PHE A 115 -5.34 14.66 -21.02
C PHE A 115 -6.15 13.35 -20.89
N HIS A 116 -6.66 13.04 -19.70
CA HIS A 116 -7.38 11.78 -19.41
C HIS A 116 -8.86 12.04 -19.03
N SER A 117 -9.82 11.24 -19.57
CA SER A 117 -11.27 11.31 -19.31
C SER A 117 -11.96 9.94 -19.48
N TRP A 118 -13.14 9.73 -18.88
CA TRP A 118 -13.72 8.39 -18.64
C TRP A 118 -15.19 8.27 -19.12
N GLY A 119 -15.57 7.17 -19.81
CA GLY A 119 -16.94 6.89 -20.32
C GLY A 119 -17.20 5.43 -20.78
N ASP A 120 -18.47 5.09 -21.06
CA ASP A 120 -19.11 3.74 -21.12
C ASP A 120 -18.50 2.70 -22.07
N PHE A 121 -18.15 1.50 -21.60
CA PHE A 121 -16.75 1.08 -21.69
C PHE A 121 -16.35 0.23 -22.92
N GLY A 122 -17.12 -0.78 -23.34
CA GLY A 122 -16.66 -1.76 -24.35
C GLY A 122 -16.54 -1.21 -25.78
N ASN A 123 -17.65 -0.80 -26.39
CA ASN A 123 -17.63 -0.24 -27.75
C ASN A 123 -17.02 1.17 -27.80
N TYR A 124 -17.05 1.88 -26.69
CA TYR A 124 -16.43 3.19 -26.58
C TYR A 124 -14.92 3.11 -26.58
N THR A 125 -14.27 2.09 -25.99
CA THR A 125 -12.81 1.95 -26.12
C THR A 125 -12.38 1.94 -27.59
N ASN A 126 -13.06 1.15 -28.43
CA ASN A 126 -12.80 1.12 -29.87
C ASN A 126 -13.08 2.47 -30.56
N TYR A 127 -14.16 3.15 -30.18
CA TYR A 127 -14.45 4.51 -30.68
C TYR A 127 -13.38 5.52 -30.25
N LEU A 128 -12.96 5.50 -28.98
CA LEU A 128 -11.91 6.36 -28.44
C LEU A 128 -10.60 6.13 -29.20
N HIS A 129 -10.24 4.88 -29.46
CA HIS A 129 -9.09 4.53 -30.29
C HIS A 129 -9.19 5.07 -31.71
N GLN A 130 -10.38 5.02 -32.34
CA GLN A 130 -10.60 5.65 -33.66
C GLN A 130 -10.41 7.17 -33.64
N GLN A 131 -10.61 7.81 -32.49
CA GLN A 131 -10.34 9.25 -32.30
C GLN A 131 -8.89 9.54 -31.87
N GLY A 132 -8.02 8.53 -31.80
CA GLY A 132 -6.62 8.68 -31.36
C GLY A 132 -6.46 8.86 -29.84
N MET A 133 -7.50 8.57 -29.05
CA MET A 133 -7.43 8.54 -27.59
C MET A 133 -6.95 7.17 -27.10
N HIS A 134 -6.48 7.10 -25.86
CA HIS A 134 -6.01 5.87 -25.20
C HIS A 134 -6.80 5.60 -23.92
N VAL A 135 -6.90 4.33 -23.54
CA VAL A 135 -7.70 3.88 -22.39
C VAL A 135 -6.83 3.24 -21.34
N MET A 136 -6.86 3.79 -20.13
CA MET A 136 -6.30 3.18 -18.93
C MET A 136 -7.44 2.65 -18.05
N LEU A 137 -7.21 1.57 -17.31
CA LEU A 137 -8.19 1.07 -16.36
C LEU A 137 -7.65 0.92 -14.97
N ILE A 138 -8.48 1.28 -13.98
CA ILE A 138 -8.21 0.95 -12.59
C ILE A 138 -8.27 -0.57 -12.37
N THR A 139 -7.36 -1.09 -11.57
CA THR A 139 -7.35 -2.49 -11.14
C THR A 139 -6.84 -2.58 -9.71
N ASP A 140 -7.66 -3.16 -8.84
CA ASP A 140 -7.28 -3.45 -7.46
C ASP A 140 -6.66 -4.86 -7.37
N PRO A 141 -5.71 -5.10 -6.45
CA PRO A 141 -5.08 -6.41 -6.31
C PRO A 141 -5.97 -7.45 -5.65
N ALA A 142 -6.97 -7.03 -4.87
CA ALA A 142 -7.79 -7.94 -4.08
C ALA A 142 -8.83 -8.67 -4.94
N ILE A 143 -8.80 -10.01 -4.93
CA ILE A 143 -9.64 -10.85 -5.80
C ILE A 143 -10.73 -11.56 -5.01
N GLU A 144 -11.98 -11.43 -5.46
CA GLU A 144 -13.14 -12.12 -4.89
C GLU A 144 -12.98 -13.66 -4.97
N VAL A 145 -13.12 -14.34 -3.83
CA VAL A 145 -12.67 -15.74 -3.65
C VAL A 145 -13.58 -16.81 -4.23
N ASP A 146 -14.71 -16.43 -4.83
CA ASP A 146 -15.59 -17.34 -5.57
C ASP A 146 -15.77 -16.91 -7.04
N TYR A 147 -14.85 -16.09 -7.55
CA TYR A 147 -14.85 -15.61 -8.93
C TYR A 147 -13.89 -16.42 -9.85
N PRO A 148 -14.14 -16.49 -11.18
CA PRO A 148 -13.28 -17.24 -12.09
C PRO A 148 -11.80 -16.85 -12.09
N SER A 149 -11.47 -15.58 -11.84
CA SER A 149 -10.07 -15.12 -11.73
C SER A 149 -9.35 -15.76 -10.56
N PHE A 150 -10.02 -15.90 -9.41
CA PHE A 150 -9.47 -16.59 -8.25
C PHE A 150 -9.28 -18.09 -8.53
N GLN A 151 -10.29 -18.73 -9.12
CA GLN A 151 -10.22 -20.15 -9.49
C GLN A 151 -9.03 -20.42 -10.45
N ARG A 152 -8.81 -19.56 -11.44
CA ARG A 152 -7.66 -19.66 -12.35
C ARG A 152 -6.33 -19.42 -11.63
N GLY A 153 -6.31 -18.56 -10.61
CA GLY A 153 -5.16 -18.38 -9.72
C GLY A 153 -4.78 -19.68 -9.03
N LEU A 154 -5.75 -20.33 -8.38
CA LEU A 154 -5.54 -21.64 -7.75
C LEU A 154 -5.08 -22.70 -8.76
N GLN A 155 -5.66 -22.74 -9.96
CA GLN A 155 -5.25 -23.69 -11.01
C GLN A 155 -3.82 -23.46 -11.52
N GLN A 156 -3.35 -22.22 -11.50
CA GLN A 156 -1.99 -21.84 -11.86
C GLN A 156 -1.04 -21.85 -10.66
N ASN A 157 -1.51 -22.32 -9.49
CA ASN A 157 -0.79 -22.34 -8.22
C ASN A 157 -0.28 -20.95 -7.79
N ALA A 158 -1.01 -19.88 -8.16
CA ALA A 158 -0.72 -18.55 -7.64
C ALA A 158 -0.83 -18.53 -6.11
N SER A 159 0.15 -17.91 -5.46
CA SER A 159 0.16 -17.74 -4.02
C SER A 159 -0.71 -16.56 -3.61
N PHE A 160 -1.40 -16.72 -2.48
CA PHE A 160 -2.18 -15.67 -1.82
C PHE A 160 -1.65 -15.50 -0.40
N ILE A 161 -1.76 -14.30 0.16
CA ILE A 161 -1.37 -14.01 1.54
C ILE A 161 -2.12 -14.94 2.48
N GLU A 162 -1.38 -15.60 3.38
CA GLU A 162 -1.93 -16.58 4.32
C GLU A 162 -1.74 -16.15 5.78
N TRP A 163 -2.62 -16.64 6.64
CA TRP A 163 -2.37 -16.71 8.07
C TRP A 163 -1.14 -17.57 8.37
N PRO A 164 -0.34 -17.21 9.39
CA PRO A 164 0.87 -17.95 9.74
C PRO A 164 0.52 -19.36 10.27
N ARG A 165 -0.65 -19.52 10.90
CA ARG A 165 -1.11 -20.78 11.49
C ARG A 165 -2.61 -21.01 11.26
N GLN A 166 -3.01 -22.28 11.26
CA GLN A 166 -4.39 -22.70 10.97
C GLN A 166 -5.38 -22.29 12.07
N ASP A 167 -4.95 -22.25 13.33
CA ASP A 167 -5.75 -21.87 14.50
C ASP A 167 -6.11 -20.37 14.51
N MET A 168 -5.38 -19.55 13.75
CA MET A 168 -5.66 -18.11 13.61
C MET A 168 -6.68 -17.81 12.51
N VAL A 169 -7.03 -18.79 11.67
CA VAL A 169 -7.97 -18.59 10.56
C VAL A 169 -9.40 -18.44 11.11
N PRO A 170 -10.13 -17.36 10.77
CA PRO A 170 -11.53 -17.19 11.14
C PRO A 170 -12.45 -18.23 10.45
N GLN A 171 -12.56 -19.42 11.03
CA GLN A 171 -13.26 -20.57 10.43
C GLN A 171 -14.71 -20.28 10.06
N SER A 172 -15.41 -19.43 10.83
CA SER A 172 -16.79 -19.03 10.54
C SER A 172 -16.94 -18.28 9.21
N ILE A 173 -15.91 -17.55 8.79
CA ILE A 173 -15.84 -16.86 7.49
C ILE A 173 -15.30 -17.82 6.43
N GLN A 174 -14.18 -18.49 6.73
CA GLN A 174 -13.50 -19.39 5.80
C GLN A 174 -14.42 -20.48 5.25
N ASN A 175 -15.25 -21.07 6.12
CA ASN A 175 -16.15 -22.17 5.76
C ASN A 175 -17.31 -21.76 4.85
N GLN A 176 -17.54 -20.45 4.64
CA GLN A 176 -18.58 -19.96 3.72
C GLN A 176 -18.16 -20.11 2.25
N TYR A 177 -16.86 -20.27 1.98
CA TYR A 177 -16.30 -20.25 0.64
C TYR A 177 -15.60 -21.58 0.30
N PRO A 178 -16.18 -22.41 -0.58
CA PRO A 178 -15.63 -23.74 -0.88
C PRO A 178 -14.19 -23.75 -1.38
N LEU A 179 -13.78 -22.73 -2.15
CA LEU A 179 -12.45 -22.66 -2.76
C LEU A 179 -11.32 -22.37 -1.76
N VAL A 180 -11.65 -21.87 -0.57
CA VAL A 180 -10.67 -21.51 0.47
C VAL A 180 -10.93 -22.24 1.79
N ASN A 181 -11.94 -23.10 1.85
CA ASN A 181 -12.27 -23.89 3.03
C ASN A 181 -11.09 -24.79 3.43
N GLY A 182 -10.72 -24.78 4.71
CA GLY A 182 -9.60 -25.54 5.24
C GLY A 182 -8.21 -25.02 4.85
N THR A 183 -8.13 -23.91 4.12
CA THR A 183 -6.85 -23.24 3.80
C THR A 183 -6.48 -22.20 4.86
N LYS A 184 -5.27 -21.62 4.72
CA LYS A 184 -4.82 -20.46 5.50
C LYS A 184 -4.97 -19.14 4.75
N ILE A 185 -5.55 -19.13 3.55
CA ILE A 185 -5.68 -17.92 2.72
C ILE A 185 -6.43 -16.86 3.53
N MET A 186 -5.78 -15.70 3.71
CA MET A 186 -6.34 -14.57 4.44
C MET A 186 -7.44 -13.92 3.62
N LEU A 187 -8.60 -13.75 4.26
CA LEU A 187 -9.77 -13.10 3.67
C LEU A 187 -9.89 -11.67 4.20
N GLY A 188 -10.13 -10.74 3.28
CA GLY A 188 -10.44 -9.35 3.57
C GLY A 188 -11.73 -8.90 2.89
N VAL A 189 -12.00 -7.61 3.00
CA VAL A 189 -13.16 -6.95 2.40
C VAL A 189 -12.70 -5.66 1.74
N VAL A 190 -12.96 -5.52 0.44
CA VAL A 190 -12.63 -4.33 -0.35
C VAL A 190 -13.86 -3.96 -1.20
N TRP A 191 -13.68 -3.56 -2.46
CA TRP A 191 -14.74 -3.13 -3.36
C TRP A 191 -15.66 -4.24 -3.88
N PRO A 192 -15.23 -5.50 -4.06
CA PRO A 192 -16.13 -6.57 -4.48
C PRO A 192 -17.27 -6.84 -3.48
N ASP A 193 -18.24 -7.63 -3.91
CA ASP A 193 -19.44 -7.92 -3.12
C ASP A 193 -19.27 -9.17 -2.26
N LYS A 194 -18.10 -9.79 -2.19
CA LYS A 194 -17.80 -10.85 -1.22
C LYS A 194 -16.37 -10.69 -0.70
N HIS A 195 -15.96 -11.60 0.19
CA HIS A 195 -14.61 -11.62 0.69
C HIS A 195 -13.59 -11.80 -0.44
N VAL A 196 -12.45 -11.14 -0.27
CA VAL A 196 -11.36 -11.12 -1.23
C VAL A 196 -10.11 -11.72 -0.63
N ALA A 197 -9.27 -12.31 -1.48
CA ALA A 197 -7.91 -12.72 -1.15
C ALA A 197 -6.91 -11.76 -1.79
N PHE A 198 -5.74 -11.62 -1.17
CA PHE A 198 -4.65 -10.77 -1.65
C PHE A 198 -3.57 -11.65 -2.29
N PRO A 199 -3.24 -11.49 -3.58
CA PRO A 199 -2.15 -12.21 -4.21
C PRO A 199 -0.81 -11.90 -3.55
N ASP A 200 0.06 -12.90 -3.41
CA ASP A 200 1.43 -12.71 -2.95
C ASP A 200 2.36 -12.43 -4.14
N PHE A 201 2.59 -11.14 -4.42
CA PHE A 201 3.51 -10.69 -5.47
C PHE A 201 5.00 -10.91 -5.13
N LEU A 202 5.32 -11.32 -3.90
CA LEU A 202 6.68 -11.70 -3.49
C LEU A 202 6.93 -13.20 -3.61
N ASP A 203 5.95 -13.97 -4.07
CA ASP A 203 6.11 -15.40 -4.35
C ASP A 203 7.33 -15.65 -5.28
N PRO A 204 8.36 -16.37 -4.80
CA PRO A 204 9.59 -16.58 -5.56
C PRO A 204 9.42 -17.57 -6.72
N THR A 205 8.29 -18.28 -6.80
CA THR A 205 8.03 -19.28 -7.85
C THR A 205 7.57 -18.67 -9.17
N ALA A 206 7.36 -17.36 -9.21
CA ALA A 206 6.79 -16.59 -10.32
C ALA A 206 5.35 -16.94 -10.71
N GLN A 207 4.70 -17.89 -10.02
CA GLN A 207 3.36 -18.37 -10.36
C GLN A 207 2.31 -17.28 -10.18
N THR A 208 2.36 -16.53 -9.07
CA THR A 208 1.47 -15.36 -8.87
C THR A 208 1.64 -14.33 -9.96
N ASN A 209 2.88 -13.96 -10.30
CA ASN A 209 3.15 -12.95 -11.33
C ASN A 209 2.67 -13.42 -12.71
N GLN A 210 2.88 -14.70 -13.05
CA GLN A 210 2.44 -15.25 -14.32
C GLN A 210 0.92 -15.32 -14.42
N TRP A 211 0.24 -15.76 -13.35
CA TRP A 211 -1.23 -15.73 -13.29
C TRP A 211 -1.77 -14.30 -13.46
N TRP A 212 -1.19 -13.32 -12.77
CA TRP A 212 -1.60 -11.92 -12.86
C TRP A 212 -1.47 -11.37 -14.29
N VAL A 213 -0.35 -11.65 -14.96
CA VAL A 213 -0.14 -11.30 -16.37
C VAL A 213 -1.16 -11.99 -17.28
N ASN A 214 -1.47 -13.27 -17.03
CA ASN A 214 -2.44 -14.03 -17.80
C ASN A 214 -3.87 -13.51 -17.66
N GLU A 215 -4.26 -13.01 -16.48
CA GLU A 215 -5.56 -12.36 -16.27
C GLU A 215 -5.67 -11.09 -17.12
N PHE A 216 -4.64 -10.23 -17.15
CA PHE A 216 -4.63 -9.06 -18.05
C PHE A 216 -4.59 -9.44 -19.52
N ALA A 217 -3.82 -10.46 -19.91
CA ALA A 217 -3.78 -10.95 -21.28
C ALA A 217 -5.15 -11.47 -21.73
N THR A 218 -5.90 -12.13 -20.82
CA THR A 218 -7.25 -12.61 -21.06
C THR A 218 -8.24 -11.44 -21.15
N PHE A 219 -8.19 -10.49 -20.21
CA PHE A 219 -9.06 -9.32 -20.22
C PHE A 219 -8.84 -8.45 -21.46
N ARG A 220 -7.60 -8.32 -21.94
CA ARG A 220 -7.28 -7.55 -23.15
C ARG A 220 -7.88 -8.15 -24.43
N GLN A 221 -8.28 -9.43 -24.41
CA GLN A 221 -9.01 -10.04 -25.54
C GLN A 221 -10.46 -9.53 -25.62
N THR A 222 -11.01 -8.97 -24.54
CA THR A 222 -12.38 -8.44 -24.50
C THR A 222 -12.41 -6.93 -24.59
N VAL A 223 -11.46 -6.24 -23.94
CA VAL A 223 -11.34 -4.78 -23.98
C VAL A 223 -9.92 -4.37 -24.33
N ALA A 224 -9.79 -3.57 -25.39
CA ALA A 224 -8.50 -2.99 -25.75
C ALA A 224 -8.13 -1.88 -24.76
N ILE A 225 -7.22 -2.19 -23.84
CA ILE A 225 -6.61 -1.24 -22.91
C ILE A 225 -5.15 -0.94 -23.31
N ASP A 226 -4.72 0.29 -23.02
CA ASP A 226 -3.38 0.82 -23.29
C ASP A 226 -2.55 0.96 -22.00
N GLY A 227 -3.20 1.03 -20.85
CA GLY A 227 -2.56 1.16 -19.55
C GLY A 227 -3.38 0.59 -18.40
N ILE A 228 -2.72 0.41 -17.26
CA ILE A 228 -3.31 -0.09 -16.02
C ILE A 228 -2.98 0.92 -14.92
N TRP A 229 -4.00 1.35 -14.19
CA TRP A 229 -3.88 2.09 -12.94
C TRP A 229 -4.08 1.10 -11.80
N ILE A 230 -3.01 0.77 -11.08
CA ILE A 230 -3.10 -0.12 -9.92
C ILE A 230 -3.41 0.75 -8.69
N ASP A 231 -4.46 0.40 -7.94
CA ASP A 231 -4.91 1.13 -6.75
C ASP A 231 -5.13 0.18 -5.56
N MET A 232 -5.33 0.74 -4.36
CA MET A 232 -5.64 0.02 -3.11
C MET A 232 -4.59 -1.02 -2.71
N ASN A 233 -3.34 -0.81 -3.14
CA ASN A 233 -2.26 -1.79 -3.15
C ASN A 233 -1.22 -1.59 -2.02
N GLU A 234 -1.59 -0.89 -0.96
CA GLU A 234 -0.73 -0.74 0.20
C GLU A 234 -0.46 -2.02 1.01
N PRO A 235 -1.34 -3.06 1.08
CA PRO A 235 -2.71 -3.25 0.57
C PRO A 235 -3.80 -2.68 1.49
N SER A 236 -4.82 -2.07 0.91
CA SER A 236 -5.98 -1.59 1.66
C SER A 236 -6.94 -2.74 1.99
N ASN A 237 -7.49 -2.71 3.20
CA ASN A 237 -8.50 -3.67 3.65
C ASN A 237 -9.52 -2.97 4.54
N PHE A 238 -10.81 -3.08 4.21
CA PHE A 238 -11.88 -2.44 4.98
C PHE A 238 -12.28 -3.27 6.20
N ASN A 239 -12.14 -4.60 6.15
CA ASN A 239 -12.45 -5.51 7.24
C ASN A 239 -11.92 -6.93 6.98
N THR A 240 -11.83 -7.76 8.02
CA THR A 240 -11.48 -9.20 7.92
C THR A 240 -12.61 -10.14 8.37
N GLN A 241 -13.61 -9.64 9.10
CA GLN A 241 -14.66 -10.42 9.76
C GLN A 241 -16.07 -10.08 9.28
N PHE A 242 -16.35 -8.81 8.98
CA PHE A 242 -17.69 -8.35 8.65
C PHE A 242 -17.78 -7.98 7.18
N TYR A 243 -18.68 -8.66 6.49
CA TYR A 243 -19.13 -8.27 5.16
C TYR A 243 -20.52 -7.62 5.25
N ASN A 244 -20.67 -6.44 4.64
CA ASN A 244 -21.96 -5.76 4.53
C ASN A 244 -22.26 -5.40 3.06
N SER A 245 -23.35 -5.97 2.52
CA SER A 245 -23.79 -5.74 1.13
C SER A 245 -24.51 -4.41 0.89
N ASN A 246 -24.78 -3.63 1.95
CA ASN A 246 -25.45 -2.35 1.80
C ASN A 246 -24.45 -1.26 1.37
N SER A 247 -24.61 -0.76 0.14
CA SER A 247 -23.75 0.23 -0.52
C SER A 247 -23.60 1.56 0.24
N THR A 248 -24.56 1.92 1.10
CA THR A 248 -24.49 3.14 1.95
C THR A 248 -23.56 3.01 3.17
N THR A 249 -23.15 1.78 3.48
CA THR A 249 -22.31 1.41 4.64
C THR A 249 -21.05 0.65 4.25
N LYS A 250 -20.79 0.43 2.95
CA LYS A 250 -19.56 -0.20 2.46
C LYS A 250 -18.36 0.66 2.91
N GLY A 251 -17.50 0.11 3.77
CA GLY A 251 -16.38 0.85 4.39
C GLY A 251 -16.67 1.55 5.72
N LYS A 252 -17.91 1.47 6.24
CA LYS A 252 -18.27 1.89 7.61
C LYS A 252 -18.31 0.68 8.54
N TYR A 253 -17.14 0.08 8.75
CA TYR A 253 -17.00 -1.00 9.69
C TYR A 253 -16.60 -0.46 11.06
N PRO A 254 -17.01 -1.11 12.18
CA PRO A 254 -16.45 -0.77 13.48
C PRO A 254 -14.92 -0.86 13.40
N SER A 255 -14.24 0.21 13.82
CA SER A 255 -12.81 0.45 13.61
C SER A 255 -11.87 -0.45 14.45
N GLN A 256 -12.39 -1.55 15.02
CA GLN A 256 -11.74 -2.30 16.09
C GLN A 256 -11.15 -3.65 15.66
N ASP A 257 -11.42 -4.13 14.44
CA ASP A 257 -11.17 -5.55 14.10
C ASP A 257 -9.96 -5.81 13.18
N LEU A 258 -9.17 -4.78 12.85
CA LEU A 258 -7.94 -4.87 12.04
C LEU A 258 -6.65 -4.84 12.88
N SER A 259 -6.71 -5.21 14.16
CA SER A 259 -5.51 -5.38 14.99
C SER A 259 -5.18 -6.86 15.14
N CYS A 260 -3.91 -7.25 15.01
CA CYS A 260 -3.48 -8.53 15.54
C CYS A 260 -3.72 -8.55 17.07
N PRO A 261 -3.67 -9.73 17.71
CA PRO A 261 -3.81 -9.80 19.15
C PRO A 261 -2.81 -8.83 19.81
N ILE A 262 -3.29 -7.92 20.65
CA ILE A 262 -2.43 -7.00 21.42
C ILE A 262 -2.14 -7.55 22.83
N SER A 263 -2.62 -8.76 23.11
CA SER A 263 -2.34 -9.52 24.33
C SER A 263 -2.25 -11.02 24.03
N GLY A 264 -1.62 -11.77 24.93
CA GLY A 264 -1.39 -13.20 24.74
C GLY A 264 -0.09 -13.52 23.98
N PRO A 265 0.16 -14.81 23.67
CA PRO A 265 1.43 -15.24 23.08
C PRO A 265 1.68 -14.66 21.68
N ASP A 266 0.63 -14.26 20.96
CA ASP A 266 0.73 -13.71 19.61
C ASP A 266 0.83 -12.17 19.58
N SER A 267 0.95 -11.51 20.73
CA SER A 267 1.03 -10.04 20.76
C SER A 267 2.37 -9.46 20.34
N GLU A 268 3.41 -10.27 20.32
CA GLU A 268 4.76 -9.86 19.92
C GLU A 268 4.82 -9.23 18.52
N TYR A 269 3.90 -9.58 17.62
CA TYR A 269 3.86 -9.05 16.25
C TYR A 269 3.36 -7.60 16.18
N ASP A 270 2.49 -7.18 17.11
CA ASP A 270 1.86 -5.84 17.14
C ASP A 270 2.31 -4.97 18.33
N THR A 271 3.01 -5.54 19.31
CA THR A 271 3.64 -4.80 20.43
C THR A 271 5.17 -4.90 20.35
N PRO A 272 5.84 -4.15 19.46
CA PRO A 272 7.29 -4.21 19.34
C PRO A 272 7.97 -3.70 20.63
N PRO A 273 9.17 -4.23 20.98
CA PRO A 273 9.89 -3.84 22.20
C PRO A 273 10.28 -2.35 22.22
N TYR A 274 10.31 -1.69 21.05
CA TYR A 274 10.53 -0.26 20.90
C TYR A 274 9.32 0.36 20.20
N LEU A 275 8.43 0.98 20.98
CA LEU A 275 7.23 1.63 20.46
C LEU A 275 7.61 2.90 19.68
N THR A 276 7.02 3.07 18.51
CA THR A 276 7.01 4.36 17.78
C THR A 276 6.13 5.36 18.53
N TRP A 277 6.24 6.66 18.22
CA TRP A 277 5.37 7.70 18.74
C TRP A 277 3.89 7.38 18.56
N SER A 278 3.53 6.82 17.40
CA SER A 278 2.18 6.33 17.12
C SER A 278 1.78 5.11 17.96
N GLY A 279 2.71 4.21 18.28
CA GLY A 279 2.46 3.08 19.19
C GLY A 279 2.30 3.53 20.65
N TYR A 280 2.94 4.62 21.04
CA TYR A 280 2.77 5.23 22.37
C TYR A 280 1.43 5.97 22.52
N TYR A 281 1.01 6.72 21.49
CA TYR A 281 -0.23 7.51 21.53
C TYR A 281 -1.50 6.71 21.19
N ASN A 282 -1.42 5.73 20.30
CA ASN A 282 -2.57 4.97 19.81
C ASN A 282 -2.53 3.49 20.21
N GLY A 283 -1.49 3.04 20.91
CA GLY A 283 -1.42 1.68 21.44
C GLY A 283 -2.35 1.51 22.65
N PRO A 284 -2.72 0.28 23.00
CA PRO A 284 -3.45 0.02 24.23
C PRO A 284 -2.63 0.54 25.41
N HIS A 285 -3.19 1.51 26.14
CA HIS A 285 -2.62 1.93 27.41
C HIS A 285 -2.65 0.73 28.35
N VAL A 286 -1.48 0.15 28.59
CA VAL A 286 -1.29 -0.83 29.66
C VAL A 286 -1.43 -0.03 30.96
N SER A 287 -2.62 -0.06 31.55
CA SER A 287 -2.87 0.40 32.92
C SER A 287 -2.40 -0.63 33.92
#